data_AF-A0A838FZR0-F1
#
_entry.id   AF-A0A838FZR0-F1
#
_cell.length_a   1.000
_cell.length_b   1.000
_cell.length_c   1.000
_cell.angle_alpha   90.00
_cell.angle_beta   90.00
_cell.angle_gamma   90.00
#
_symmetry.space_group_name_H-M   'P 1'
#
loop_
_entity.id
_entity.type
_entity.pdbx_description
1 polymer ?
#
loop_
_entity_poly.entity_id
_entity_poly.type
_entity_poly.pdbx_seq_one_letter_code
_entity_poly.pdbx_strand_id
1 'polypeptide(L)' 'MRGSCGSNNAADNSFCDECVSPLVAACPTCGSPGKEGKRFCGKWGAPLTSMAPALASTPPATASERTADDTASAAHELR' A
#
# COMPACT_ATOMS: atom_id res chain seq x y z
N MET A 1 1.42 19.08 -10.71
CA MET A 1 1.73 17.77 -10.09
C MET A 1 3.22 17.65 -9.87
N ARG A 2 3.70 17.28 -8.68
CA ARG A 2 5.14 17.23 -8.39
C ARG A 2 5.71 15.83 -8.61
N GLY A 3 6.76 15.72 -9.44
CA GLY A 3 7.47 14.47 -9.70
C GLY A 3 8.43 14.07 -8.56
N SER A 4 9.00 12.87 -8.61
CA SER A 4 9.95 12.40 -7.58
C SER A 4 11.24 13.24 -7.53
N CYS A 5 11.68 13.79 -8.66
CA CYS A 5 12.78 14.75 -8.74
C CYS A 5 12.42 16.14 -8.21
N GLY A 6 11.14 16.38 -7.91
CA GLY A 6 10.64 17.62 -7.36
C GLY A 6 10.22 18.67 -8.37
N SER A 7 10.31 18.39 -9.67
CA SER A 7 9.79 19.26 -10.73
C SER A 7 8.27 19.35 -10.70
N ASN A 8 7.73 20.49 -11.15
CA ASN A 8 6.30 20.67 -11.32
C ASN A 8 5.90 20.33 -12.77
N ASN A 9 4.85 19.54 -12.91
CA ASN A 9 4.35 19.02 -14.18
C ASN A 9 2.89 19.41 -14.35
N ALA A 10 2.39 19.40 -15.59
CA ALA A 10 0.98 19.61 -15.88
C ALA A 10 0.11 18.55 -15.16
N ALA A 11 -1.16 18.88 -14.93
CA ALA A 11 -2.04 18.07 -14.11
C ALA A 11 -2.37 16.72 -14.80
N ASP A 12 -2.49 16.78 -16.12
CA ASP A 12 -2.81 15.68 -17.03
C ASP A 12 -1.63 14.77 -17.37
N ASN A 13 -0.41 15.11 -16.94
CA ASN A 13 0.77 14.29 -17.18
C ASN A 13 0.71 12.95 -16.43
N SER A 14 0.95 11.85 -17.15
CA SER A 14 1.06 10.51 -16.56
C SER A 14 2.45 10.20 -16.01
N PHE A 15 3.49 10.86 -16.54
CA PHE A 15 4.89 10.72 -16.16
C PHE A 15 5.52 12.10 -15.98
N CYS A 16 6.57 12.17 -15.17
CA CYS A 16 7.35 13.39 -15.03
C CYS A 16 8.21 13.64 -16.26
N ASP A 17 8.18 14.86 -16.80
CA ASP A 17 8.91 15.22 -18.03
C ASP A 17 10.44 15.20 -17.83
N GLU A 18 10.90 15.35 -16.59
CA GLU A 18 12.33 15.43 -16.25
C GLU A 18 12.93 14.07 -15.87
N CYS A 19 12.27 13.32 -14.98
CA CYS A 19 12.81 12.09 -14.43
C CYS A 19 12.02 10.83 -14.82
N VAL A 20 10.96 10.97 -15.63
CA VAL A 20 10.14 9.87 -16.16
C VAL A 20 9.47 9.02 -15.06
N SER A 21 9.45 9.49 -13.81
CA SER A 21 8.73 8.81 -12.72
C SER A 21 7.23 8.88 -12.97
N PRO A 22 6.45 7.82 -12.69
CA PRO A 22 5.01 7.86 -12.84
C PRO A 22 4.39 8.89 -11.88
N LEU A 23 3.52 9.75 -12.39
CA LEU A 23 2.74 10.72 -11.61
C LEU A 23 1.37 10.17 -11.24
N VAL A 24 0.89 9.16 -11.98
CA VAL A 24 -0.37 8.47 -11.73
C VAL A 24 -0.11 7.03 -11.30
N ALA A 25 -0.90 6.55 -10.34
CA ALA A 25 -0.85 5.16 -9.90
C ALA A 25 -1.40 4.22 -10.98
N ALA A 26 -0.77 3.07 -11.19
CA ALA A 26 -1.35 2.01 -12.02
C ALA A 26 -2.31 1.14 -11.20
N CYS A 27 -3.31 0.58 -11.87
CA CYS A 27 -4.20 -0.40 -11.26
C CYS A 27 -3.44 -1.69 -10.94
N PRO A 28 -3.45 -2.19 -9.69
CA PRO A 28 -2.76 -3.43 -9.35
C PRO A 28 -3.37 -4.67 -10.03
N THR A 29 -4.62 -4.58 -10.47
CA THR A 29 -5.35 -5.70 -11.09
C THR A 29 -5.19 -5.75 -12.61
N CYS A 30 -5.06 -4.61 -13.29
CA CYS A 30 -4.96 -4.58 -14.77
C CYS A 30 -3.75 -3.86 -15.34
N GLY A 31 -2.92 -3.24 -14.51
CA GLY A 31 -1.71 -2.51 -14.91
C GLY A 31 -1.97 -1.17 -15.61
N SER A 32 -3.22 -0.83 -15.93
CA SER A 32 -3.54 0.43 -16.62
C SER A 32 -3.27 1.64 -15.72
N PRO A 33 -2.72 2.75 -16.26
CA PRO A 33 -2.51 3.97 -15.50
C PRO A 33 -3.85 4.55 -15.04
N GLY A 34 -3.86 5.06 -13.82
CA GLY A 34 -4.96 5.81 -13.25
C GLY A 34 -5.20 7.11 -14.02
N LYS A 35 -6.46 7.53 -14.08
CA LYS A 35 -6.80 8.88 -14.56
C LYS A 35 -6.59 9.89 -13.44
N GLU A 36 -6.25 11.11 -13.82
CA GLU A 36 -6.07 12.20 -12.87
C GLU A 36 -7.30 12.38 -11.95
N GLY A 37 -7.03 12.59 -10.66
CA GLY A 37 -8.04 12.79 -9.62
C GLY A 37 -8.90 11.55 -9.29
N LYS A 38 -8.68 10.40 -9.93
CA LYS A 38 -9.43 9.17 -9.63
C LYS A 38 -8.73 8.37 -8.55
N ARG A 39 -9.51 7.93 -7.56
CA ARG A 39 -9.02 7.12 -6.44
C ARG A 39 -9.14 5.62 -6.70
N PHE A 40 -9.96 5.22 -7.68
CA PHE A 40 -10.26 3.83 -8.01
C PHE A 40 -10.22 3.58 -9.52
N CYS A 41 -9.88 2.35 -9.90
CA CYS A 41 -9.91 1.90 -11.29
C CYS A 41 -11.37 1.81 -11.79
N GLY A 42 -11.68 2.47 -12.91
CA GLY A 42 -13.02 2.43 -13.49
C GLY A 42 -13.44 1.06 -14.06
N LYS A 43 -12.50 0.13 -14.27
CA LYS A 43 -12.78 -1.23 -14.76
C LYS A 43 -13.02 -2.23 -13.63
N TRP A 44 -12.15 -2.21 -12.62
CA TRP A 44 -12.11 -3.23 -11.56
C TRP A 44 -12.40 -2.72 -10.16
N GLY A 45 -12.55 -1.40 -9.96
CA GLY A 45 -12.77 -0.81 -8.64
C GLY A 45 -11.55 -0.85 -7.71
N ALA A 46 -10.42 -1.38 -8.16
CA ALA A 46 -9.20 -1.45 -7.35
C ALA A 46 -8.67 -0.05 -6.99
N PRO A 47 -8.17 0.15 -5.75
CA PRO A 47 -7.64 1.45 -5.33
C PRO A 47 -6.37 1.82 -6.10
N LEU A 48 -6.33 3.05 -6.59
CA LEU A 48 -5.20 3.67 -7.28
C LEU A 48 -4.37 4.46 -6.26
N THR A 49 -3.62 3.74 -5.43
CA THR A 49 -2.72 4.38 -4.45
C THR A 49 -1.52 4.94 -5.20
N SER A 50 -1.33 6.27 -5.19
CA SER A 50 -0.08 6.86 -5.68
C SER A 50 1.01 6.38 -4.74
N MET A 51 1.80 5.42 -5.22
CA MET A 51 2.98 4.99 -4.51
C MET A 51 3.96 6.16 -4.57
N ALA A 52 3.82 7.10 -3.62
CA ALA A 52 4.99 7.86 -3.18
C ALA A 52 6.07 6.80 -2.91
N PRO A 53 7.32 7.01 -3.35
CA PRO A 53 8.35 6.01 -3.15
C PRO A 53 8.38 5.70 -1.67
N ALA A 54 7.89 4.51 -1.32
CA ALA A 54 8.04 3.97 0.00
C ALA A 54 9.55 3.76 0.12
N LEU A 55 10.24 4.74 0.71
CA LEU A 55 11.45 4.45 1.44
C LEU A 55 11.07 3.26 2.29
N ALA A 56 11.63 2.09 1.98
CA ALA A 56 11.23 0.84 2.56
C ALA A 56 11.30 0.98 4.08
N SER A 57 10.15 1.20 4.72
CA SER A 57 10.02 0.99 6.15
C SER A 57 10.18 -0.51 6.30
N THR A 58 11.40 -0.94 6.60
CA THR A 58 11.71 -2.29 7.05
C THR A 58 10.62 -2.66 8.06
N PRO A 59 9.79 -3.68 7.80
CA PRO A 59 8.84 -4.14 8.80
C PRO A 59 9.66 -4.54 10.03
N PRO A 60 9.28 -4.14 11.26
CA PRO A 60 9.93 -4.65 12.44
C PRO A 60 9.78 -6.18 12.41
N ALA A 61 10.91 -6.87 12.36
CA ALA A 61 10.96 -8.30 12.48
C ALA A 61 10.49 -8.70 13.89
N THR A 62 9.48 -9.58 13.92
CA THR A 62 9.24 -10.62 14.92
C THR A 62 9.02 -10.20 16.39
N ALA A 63 7.79 -10.42 16.87
CA ALA A 63 7.55 -11.22 18.08
C ALA A 63 6.13 -11.80 18.01
N SER A 64 6.01 -12.99 17.41
CA SER A 64 4.90 -13.89 17.68
C SER A 64 5.33 -14.75 18.87
N GLU A 65 5.10 -14.27 20.09
CA GLU A 65 5.09 -15.14 21.27
C GLU A 65 3.67 -15.64 21.46
N ARG A 66 3.37 -16.73 20.75
CA ARG A 66 2.38 -17.69 21.22
C ARG A 66 3.14 -18.70 22.07
N THR A 67 3.15 -18.48 23.38
CA THR A 67 3.32 -19.58 24.33
C THR A 67 1.92 -19.92 24.82
N ALA A 68 1.38 -20.99 24.25
CA ALA A 68 0.35 -21.77 24.89
C ALA A 68 1.01 -22.45 26.10
N ASP A 69 0.47 -22.21 27.29
CA ASP A 69 0.63 -23.05 28.48
C ASP A 69 -0.81 -23.41 28.87
N ASP A 70 -1.35 -24.46 28.25
CA ASP A 70 -1.48 -25.79 28.83
C ASP A 70 -2.21 -25.82 30.19
N THR A 71 -3.52 -25.98 30.09
CA THR A 71 -4.30 -27.00 30.82
C THR A 71 -3.85 -27.39 32.24
N ALA A 72 -4.05 -26.52 33.23
CA ALA A 72 -4.17 -26.96 34.63
C ALA A 72 -5.58 -27.50 34.91
N SER A 73 -5.78 -28.78 34.59
CA SER A 73 -6.86 -29.59 35.14
C SER A 73 -6.59 -29.86 36.62
N ALA A 74 -7.18 -29.07 37.53
CA ALA A 74 -7.44 -29.49 38.91
C ALA A 74 -8.49 -28.60 39.60
N ALA A 75 -9.46 -29.26 40.25
CA ALA A 75 -10.38 -28.76 41.29
C ALA A 75 -11.69 -28.05 40.87
N HIS A 76 -12.70 -28.84 40.48
CA HIS A 76 -14.03 -28.73 41.11
C HIS A 76 -14.81 -30.06 41.01
N GLU A 77 -14.32 -31.08 41.71
CA GLU A 77 -15.26 -32.04 42.32
C GLU A 77 -15.86 -31.36 43.56
N LEU A 78 -17.17 -31.55 43.76
CA LEU A 78 -18.04 -31.14 44.89
C LEU A 78 -18.95 -29.93 44.65
N ARG A 79 -20.09 -30.18 43.99
CA ARG A 79 -21.44 -29.92 44.55
C ARG A 79 -22.53 -30.68 43.82
#